data_AF-A0A1I1E2E7-F1
#
_entry.id   AF-A0A1I1E2E7-F1
#
_cell.length_a   1.000
_cell.length_b   1.000
_cell.length_c   1.000
_cell.angle_alpha   90.00
_cell.angle_beta   90.00
_cell.angle_gamma   90.00
#
_symmetry.space_group_name_H-M   'P 1'
#
loop_
_entity.id
_entity.type
_entity.pdbx_description
1 polymer ?
#
loop_
_entity_poly.entity_id
_entity_poly.type
_entity_poly.pdbx_seq_one_letter_code
_entity_poly.pdbx_strand_id
1 'polypeptide(L)'
;MNIFVATHKKYDIPSDGCYQPIMVGSALRDHIPDGFQRDDEGENISTKNPNFNELTAIYWAWKNSNTSVVGLVHYRRYLGSKKSHDVADRLTKSQIKYLLRDHDVILPKARNYFIENQRNHYLHAHANEPYFAMESVIRDDFPEFYPAFQQMEKSTKAHLFNMFIMKREVFDDYASFLFGVLEKVEEKVDLSTLSGQDLRVYGFLSERLMDTWLYTRGYSFIEAPVVSLEKTNWIDKGTQFLKRKFFPNSKKKVHF
;
A
#
# COMPACT_ATOMS: atom_id res chain seq x y z
N MET A 1 9.65 -16.70 -6.59
CA MET A 1 9.43 -15.35 -6.02
C MET A 1 9.02 -14.42 -7.14
N ASN A 2 7.96 -13.66 -6.94
CA ASN A 2 7.50 -12.64 -7.89
C ASN A 2 7.23 -11.36 -7.09
N ILE A 3 7.86 -10.27 -7.50
CA ILE A 3 7.64 -8.94 -6.96
C ILE A 3 6.83 -8.18 -8.01
N PHE A 4 5.55 -8.02 -7.74
CA PHE A 4 4.62 -7.34 -8.63
C PHE A 4 4.88 -5.84 -8.61
N VAL A 5 5.06 -5.26 -9.79
CA VAL A 5 5.25 -3.83 -9.97
C VAL A 5 3.91 -3.25 -10.43
N ALA A 6 3.18 -2.63 -9.52
CA ALA A 6 1.87 -2.05 -9.79
C ALA A 6 2.00 -0.84 -10.74
N THR A 7 1.35 -0.94 -11.90
CA THR A 7 1.40 0.04 -12.99
C THR A 7 -0.01 0.43 -13.42
N HIS A 8 -0.22 1.69 -13.81
CA HIS A 8 -1.47 2.18 -14.41
C HIS A 8 -1.25 2.81 -15.79
N LYS A 9 -0.02 2.73 -16.29
CA LYS A 9 0.45 3.23 -17.59
C LYS A 9 1.73 2.48 -17.93
N LYS A 10 2.11 2.48 -19.21
CA LYS A 10 3.38 1.91 -19.66
C LYS A 10 4.55 2.58 -18.94
N TYR A 11 5.47 1.76 -18.44
CA TYR A 11 6.69 2.20 -17.77
C TYR A 11 7.78 1.17 -18.00
N ASP A 12 9.04 1.61 -18.02
CA ASP A 12 10.18 0.71 -18.20
C ASP A 12 10.46 -0.02 -16.87
N ILE A 13 10.17 -1.31 -16.85
CA ILE A 13 10.33 -2.17 -15.68
C ILE A 13 11.64 -2.94 -15.81
N PRO A 14 12.39 -3.15 -14.71
CA PRO A 14 13.60 -3.95 -14.76
C PRO A 14 13.35 -5.37 -15.27
N SER A 15 14.23 -5.84 -16.13
CA SER A 15 14.13 -7.14 -16.81
C SER A 15 14.79 -8.30 -16.04
N ASP A 16 15.27 -8.09 -14.82
CA ASP A 16 16.07 -9.08 -14.05
C ASP A 16 15.24 -10.19 -13.37
N GLY A 17 14.05 -10.45 -13.91
CA GLY A 17 13.36 -11.74 -13.81
C GLY A 17 12.60 -12.03 -12.51
N CYS A 18 12.78 -11.27 -11.42
CA CYS A 18 11.90 -11.37 -10.25
C CYS A 18 10.88 -10.23 -10.13
N TYR A 19 11.04 -9.15 -10.89
CA TYR A 19 10.09 -8.06 -10.96
C TYR A 19 9.15 -8.27 -12.15
N GLN A 20 7.85 -8.36 -11.87
CA GLN A 20 6.83 -8.60 -12.88
C GLN A 20 5.89 -7.38 -12.93
N PRO A 21 5.79 -6.66 -14.06
CA PRO A 21 4.76 -5.64 -14.21
C PRO A 21 3.38 -6.27 -14.05
N ILE A 22 2.52 -5.62 -13.26
CA ILE A 22 1.08 -5.88 -13.21
C ILE A 22 0.33 -4.58 -13.53
N MET A 23 -0.60 -4.65 -14.47
CA MET A 23 -1.45 -3.54 -14.85
C MET A 23 -2.70 -3.54 -13.97
N VAL A 24 -2.86 -2.49 -13.17
CA VAL A 24 -4.03 -2.36 -12.27
C VAL A 24 -5.21 -1.73 -12.99
N GLY A 25 -6.41 -2.21 -12.66
CA GLY A 25 -7.65 -1.83 -13.32
C GLY A 25 -7.66 -2.25 -14.80
N SER A 26 -7.10 -3.41 -15.12
CA SER A 26 -7.09 -3.97 -16.48
C SER A 26 -8.51 -4.14 -17.03
N ALA A 27 -9.49 -4.47 -16.19
CA ALA A 27 -10.90 -4.59 -16.58
C ALA A 27 -11.52 -3.26 -17.07
N LEU A 28 -10.86 -2.14 -16.81
CA LEU A 28 -11.32 -0.79 -17.16
C LEU A 28 -10.53 -0.18 -18.33
N ARG A 29 -9.82 -1.01 -19.10
CA ARG A 29 -8.92 -0.58 -20.17
C ARG A 29 -9.15 -1.36 -21.45
N ASP A 30 -9.12 -0.66 -22.57
CA ASP A 30 -9.23 -1.27 -23.89
C ASP A 30 -7.95 -2.02 -24.30
N HIS A 31 -6.79 -1.56 -23.84
CA HIS A 31 -5.49 -2.11 -24.21
C HIS A 31 -4.54 -2.21 -23.02
N ILE A 32 -3.87 -3.35 -22.92
CA ILE A 32 -2.82 -3.62 -21.93
C ILE A 32 -1.50 -3.84 -22.68
N PRO A 33 -0.39 -3.20 -22.26
CA PRO A 33 0.90 -3.41 -22.89
C PRO A 33 1.38 -4.86 -22.81
N ASP A 34 2.02 -5.34 -23.87
CA ASP A 34 2.59 -6.69 -23.91
C ASP A 34 3.57 -6.95 -22.75
N GLY A 35 3.49 -8.16 -22.19
CA GLY A 35 4.34 -8.60 -21.08
C GLY A 35 3.90 -8.14 -19.69
N PHE A 36 2.81 -7.37 -19.59
CA PHE A 36 2.23 -6.97 -18.30
C PHE A 36 1.23 -8.03 -17.84
N GLN A 37 1.36 -8.48 -16.59
CA GLN A 37 0.33 -9.28 -15.96
C GLN A 37 -0.93 -8.43 -15.84
N ARG A 38 -2.09 -8.99 -16.19
CA ARG A 38 -3.37 -8.31 -15.99
C ARG A 38 -3.93 -8.68 -14.63
N ASP A 39 -4.48 -7.70 -13.92
CA ASP A 39 -5.16 -7.94 -12.64
C ASP A 39 -6.63 -8.37 -12.80
N ASP A 40 -7.14 -8.50 -14.04
CA ASP A 40 -8.51 -8.93 -14.37
C ASP A 40 -8.61 -10.40 -14.83
N GLU A 41 -7.51 -11.14 -14.76
CA GLU A 41 -7.47 -12.58 -15.05
C GLU A 41 -7.79 -13.40 -13.80
N GLY A 42 -8.50 -14.53 -13.95
CA GLY A 42 -8.83 -15.41 -12.82
C GLY A 42 -9.74 -14.75 -11.78
N GLU A 43 -9.60 -15.11 -10.51
CA GLU A 43 -10.36 -14.49 -9.41
C GLU A 43 -9.78 -13.11 -9.11
N ASN A 44 -10.61 -12.06 -9.22
CA ASN A 44 -10.11 -10.69 -9.15
C ASN A 44 -11.13 -9.65 -8.71
N ILE A 45 -10.62 -8.44 -8.42
CA ILE A 45 -11.38 -7.23 -8.11
C ILE A 45 -10.93 -6.05 -8.99
N SER A 46 -10.48 -6.31 -10.23
CA SER A 46 -9.88 -5.29 -11.10
C SER A 46 -10.80 -4.10 -11.35
N THR A 47 -12.11 -4.33 -11.47
CA THR A 47 -13.13 -3.29 -11.64
C THR A 47 -13.19 -2.32 -10.45
N LYS A 48 -12.73 -2.72 -9.26
CA LYS A 48 -12.66 -1.89 -8.05
C LYS A 48 -11.41 -0.98 -7.99
N ASN A 49 -10.51 -1.02 -8.97
CA ASN A 49 -9.29 -0.21 -9.00
C ASN A 49 -9.49 1.32 -8.80
N PRO A 50 -10.61 1.97 -9.22
CA PRO A 50 -10.85 3.38 -8.90
C PRO A 50 -10.81 3.68 -7.39
N ASN A 51 -11.22 2.70 -6.56
CA ASN A 51 -11.31 2.85 -5.11
C ASN A 51 -10.20 2.08 -4.35
N PHE A 52 -9.78 0.93 -4.89
CA PHE A 52 -8.79 0.04 -4.29
C PHE A 52 -7.36 0.27 -4.80
N ASN A 53 -7.17 0.91 -5.95
CA ASN A 53 -5.86 1.17 -6.56
C ASN A 53 -4.96 -0.09 -6.60
N GLU A 54 -3.71 0.02 -6.16
CA GLU A 54 -2.74 -1.09 -6.15
C GLU A 54 -3.18 -2.32 -5.34
N LEU A 55 -4.21 -2.20 -4.49
CA LEU A 55 -4.75 -3.36 -3.79
C LEU A 55 -5.38 -4.38 -4.75
N THR A 56 -5.82 -3.99 -5.95
CA THR A 56 -6.31 -4.98 -6.93
C THR A 56 -5.21 -5.92 -7.38
N ALA A 57 -3.96 -5.45 -7.46
CA ALA A 57 -2.79 -6.30 -7.70
C ALA A 57 -2.46 -7.21 -6.51
N ILE A 58 -2.65 -6.74 -5.27
CA ILE A 58 -2.49 -7.57 -4.07
C ILE A 58 -3.51 -8.71 -4.09
N TYR A 59 -4.79 -8.39 -4.34
CA TYR A 59 -5.87 -9.38 -4.41
C TYR A 59 -5.59 -10.41 -5.49
N TRP A 60 -5.22 -9.95 -6.69
CA TRP A 60 -4.89 -10.85 -7.79
C TRP A 60 -3.73 -11.79 -7.43
N ALA A 61 -2.66 -11.26 -6.82
CA ALA A 61 -1.53 -12.07 -6.38
C ALA A 61 -1.90 -13.08 -5.29
N TRP A 62 -2.83 -12.73 -4.41
CA TRP A 62 -3.37 -13.61 -3.37
C TRP A 62 -4.13 -14.79 -3.96
N LYS A 63 -5.01 -14.54 -4.95
CA LYS A 63 -5.86 -15.60 -5.50
C LYS A 63 -5.23 -16.42 -6.62
N ASN A 64 -4.29 -15.84 -7.36
CA ASN A 64 -3.84 -16.44 -8.62
C ASN A 64 -2.34 -16.80 -8.65
N SER A 65 -1.52 -16.31 -7.71
CA SER A 65 -0.08 -16.57 -7.73
C SER A 65 0.34 -17.66 -6.75
N ASN A 66 1.08 -18.67 -7.22
CA ASN A 66 1.64 -19.77 -6.40
C ASN A 66 3.12 -19.57 -6.02
N THR A 67 3.63 -18.33 -6.06
CA THR A 67 5.05 -18.06 -5.80
C THR A 67 5.38 -18.10 -4.30
N SER A 68 6.56 -18.61 -3.91
CA SER A 68 6.95 -18.77 -2.49
C SER A 68 7.27 -17.46 -1.74
N VAL A 69 7.50 -16.37 -2.48
CA VAL A 69 7.75 -15.02 -1.95
C VAL A 69 7.02 -14.05 -2.85
N VAL A 70 6.17 -13.23 -2.25
CA VAL A 70 5.33 -12.24 -2.92
C VAL A 70 5.81 -10.86 -2.51
N GLY A 71 5.88 -9.95 -3.46
CA GLY A 71 6.01 -8.54 -3.14
C GLY A 71 5.12 -7.68 -4.00
N LEU A 72 4.84 -6.49 -3.49
CA LEU A 72 4.23 -5.40 -4.22
C LEU A 72 5.13 -4.17 -4.11
N VAL A 73 5.48 -3.59 -5.24
CA VAL A 73 6.15 -2.30 -5.35
C VAL A 73 5.41 -1.44 -6.39
N HIS A 74 5.72 -0.16 -6.46
CA HIS A 74 5.10 0.71 -7.45
C HIS A 74 6.03 0.90 -8.66
N TYR A 75 5.45 1.20 -9.82
CA TYR A 75 6.21 1.43 -11.06
C TYR A 75 7.37 2.45 -10.95
N ARG A 76 7.23 3.44 -10.05
CA ARG A 76 8.22 4.50 -9.80
C ARG A 76 8.92 4.44 -8.43
N ARG A 77 8.63 3.42 -7.61
CA ARG A 77 9.21 3.25 -6.27
C ARG A 77 9.48 1.79 -5.96
N TYR A 78 10.75 1.49 -5.67
CA TYR A 78 11.22 0.14 -5.37
C TYR A 78 11.84 0.11 -3.96
N LEU A 79 11.85 -1.05 -3.33
CA LEU A 79 12.71 -1.30 -2.19
C LEU A 79 14.13 -1.51 -2.71
N GLY A 80 15.12 -0.86 -2.09
CA GLY A 80 16.49 -0.87 -2.54
C GLY A 80 17.51 -1.02 -1.43
N SER A 81 18.77 -1.23 -1.83
CA SER A 81 19.91 -1.35 -0.91
C SER A 81 20.33 -0.01 -0.32
N LYS A 82 20.03 1.09 -1.01
CA LYS A 82 20.27 2.47 -0.57
C LYS A 82 19.19 3.40 -1.15
N LYS A 83 19.07 4.58 -0.56
CA LYS A 83 18.20 5.64 -1.11
C LYS A 83 18.81 6.13 -2.43
N SER A 84 18.06 6.06 -3.51
CA SER A 84 18.54 6.41 -4.85
C SER A 84 17.41 6.85 -5.78
N HIS A 85 17.82 7.36 -6.94
CA HIS A 85 16.97 7.62 -8.11
C HIS A 85 17.26 6.66 -9.27
N ASP A 86 18.24 5.76 -9.11
CA ASP A 86 18.58 4.73 -10.10
C ASP A 86 17.91 3.41 -9.77
N VAL A 87 17.13 2.87 -10.71
CA VAL A 87 16.43 1.60 -10.56
C VAL A 87 17.40 0.44 -10.32
N ALA A 88 18.66 0.55 -10.76
CA ALA A 88 19.71 -0.45 -10.52
C ALA A 88 19.99 -0.68 -9.02
N ASP A 89 19.66 0.29 -8.16
CA ASP A 89 19.87 0.19 -6.71
C ASP A 89 18.74 -0.55 -5.96
N ARG A 90 17.72 -1.03 -6.69
CA ARG A 90 16.65 -1.90 -6.13
C ARG A 90 17.23 -3.18 -5.52
N LEU A 91 16.47 -3.83 -4.66
CA LEU A 91 16.85 -5.12 -4.10
C LEU A 91 16.85 -6.20 -5.19
N THR A 92 17.97 -6.86 -5.38
CA THR A 92 18.07 -8.02 -6.27
C THR A 92 17.43 -9.25 -5.64
N LYS A 93 17.13 -10.27 -6.47
CA LYS A 93 16.67 -11.60 -6.01
C LYS A 93 17.52 -12.17 -4.87
N SER A 94 18.85 -12.07 -4.97
CA SER A 94 19.76 -12.60 -3.95
C SER A 94 19.69 -11.81 -2.64
N GLN A 95 19.59 -10.48 -2.71
CA GLN A 95 19.41 -9.64 -1.52
C GLN A 95 18.07 -9.88 -0.83
N ILE A 96 16.98 -10.04 -1.60
CA ILE A 96 15.66 -10.40 -1.05
C ILE A 96 15.74 -11.73 -0.30
N LYS A 97 16.33 -12.76 -0.92
CA LYS A 97 16.52 -14.07 -0.26
C LYS A 97 17.33 -13.96 1.03
N TYR A 98 18.40 -13.16 1.02
CA TYR A 98 19.24 -12.95 2.18
C TYR A 98 18.45 -12.30 3.33
N LEU A 99 17.72 -11.23 3.06
CA LEU A 99 16.92 -10.52 4.07
C LEU A 99 15.78 -11.40 4.63
N LEU A 100 15.12 -12.19 3.78
CA LEU A 100 14.04 -13.10 4.19
C LEU A 100 14.52 -14.39 4.89
N ARG A 101 15.84 -14.56 5.07
CA ARG A 101 16.38 -15.66 5.87
C ARG A 101 16.04 -15.47 7.35
N ASP A 102 16.23 -14.26 7.84
CA ASP A 102 16.12 -13.92 9.27
C ASP A 102 14.87 -13.06 9.56
N HIS A 103 14.12 -12.69 8.52
CA HIS A 103 12.91 -11.87 8.61
C HIS A 103 11.77 -12.45 7.77
N ASP A 104 10.53 -12.10 8.14
CA ASP A 104 9.31 -12.53 7.46
C ASP A 104 8.86 -11.53 6.39
N VAL A 105 9.08 -10.24 6.65
CA VAL A 105 8.63 -9.12 5.82
C VAL A 105 9.77 -8.12 5.58
N ILE A 106 9.90 -7.65 4.34
CA ILE A 106 10.71 -6.49 3.97
C ILE A 106 9.75 -5.34 3.66
N LEU A 107 9.89 -4.23 4.38
CA LEU A 107 9.05 -3.04 4.24
C LEU A 107 9.89 -1.83 3.81
N PRO A 108 9.28 -0.79 3.21
CA PRO A 108 9.96 0.50 3.08
C PRO A 108 10.25 1.08 4.47
N LYS A 109 11.26 1.94 4.63
CA LYS A 109 11.42 2.69 5.91
C LYS A 109 10.13 3.39 6.33
N ALA A 110 9.72 3.22 7.58
CA ALA A 110 8.57 3.90 8.14
C ALA A 110 8.73 5.42 8.03
N ARG A 111 7.64 6.09 7.67
CA ARG A 111 7.60 7.56 7.60
C ARG A 111 7.39 8.12 8.99
N ASN A 112 8.08 9.21 9.31
CA ASN A 112 7.92 9.93 10.57
C ASN A 112 7.22 11.28 10.36
N TYR A 113 6.01 11.41 10.88
CA TYR A 113 5.21 12.62 10.92
C TYR A 113 5.41 13.30 12.28
N PHE A 114 6.51 14.05 12.42
CA PHE A 114 6.95 14.63 13.70
C PHE A 114 5.91 15.51 14.42
N ILE A 115 4.92 16.04 13.69
CA ILE A 115 3.93 16.97 14.23
C ILE A 115 2.51 16.40 14.24
N GLU A 116 2.31 15.13 13.88
CA GLU A 116 0.97 14.55 13.78
C GLU A 116 0.97 13.02 13.92
N ASN A 117 -0.03 12.47 14.60
CA ASN A 117 -0.24 11.03 14.64
C ASN A 117 -1.01 10.53 13.40
N GLN A 118 -1.01 9.21 13.16
CA GLN A 118 -1.61 8.65 11.94
C GLN A 118 -3.10 8.96 11.81
N ARG A 119 -3.84 8.94 12.92
CA ARG A 119 -5.27 9.25 12.93
C ARG A 119 -5.51 10.67 12.42
N ASN A 120 -4.91 11.66 13.06
CA ASN A 120 -5.08 13.06 12.69
C ASN A 120 -4.53 13.34 11.28
N HIS A 121 -3.44 12.69 10.89
CA HIS A 121 -2.88 12.82 9.55
C HIS A 121 -3.90 12.41 8.49
N TYR A 122 -4.64 11.32 8.72
CA TYR A 122 -5.71 10.92 7.81
C TYR A 122 -6.90 11.89 7.85
N LEU A 123 -7.41 12.22 9.04
CA LEU A 123 -8.61 13.05 9.20
C LEU A 123 -8.42 14.48 8.65
N HIS A 124 -7.20 15.00 8.63
CA HIS A 124 -6.90 16.29 7.98
C HIS A 124 -6.74 16.17 6.46
N ALA A 125 -6.46 14.97 5.96
CA ALA A 125 -6.14 14.71 4.57
C ALA A 125 -7.36 14.26 3.75
N HIS A 126 -8.27 13.50 4.35
CA HIS A 126 -9.30 12.74 3.64
C HIS A 126 -10.70 12.95 4.24
N ALA A 127 -11.72 12.33 3.64
CA ALA A 127 -13.03 12.17 4.27
C ALA A 127 -12.91 11.32 5.54
N ASN A 128 -13.62 11.72 6.60
CA ASN A 128 -13.44 11.14 7.94
C ASN A 128 -14.29 9.87 8.14
N GLU A 129 -15.49 9.86 7.57
CA GLU A 129 -16.49 8.82 7.72
C GLU A 129 -15.94 7.43 7.39
N PRO A 130 -15.18 7.22 6.28
CA PRO A 130 -14.60 5.91 6.00
C PRO A 130 -13.57 5.43 7.04
N TYR A 131 -12.87 6.35 7.71
CA TYR A 131 -11.94 5.98 8.77
C TYR A 131 -12.68 5.50 10.02
N PHE A 132 -13.76 6.19 10.40
CA PHE A 132 -14.60 5.75 11.51
C PHE A 132 -15.30 4.42 11.22
N ALA A 133 -15.69 4.18 9.97
CA ALA A 133 -16.18 2.88 9.54
C ALA A 133 -15.12 1.78 9.72
N MET A 134 -13.87 2.02 9.29
CA MET A 134 -12.74 1.11 9.52
C MET A 134 -12.47 0.86 11.01
N GLU A 135 -12.45 1.91 11.83
CA GLU A 135 -12.26 1.79 13.28
C GLU A 135 -13.35 0.91 13.92
N SER A 136 -14.63 1.11 13.56
CA SER A 136 -15.73 0.27 14.04
C SER A 136 -15.60 -1.18 13.57
N VAL A 137 -15.31 -1.41 12.29
CA VAL A 137 -15.10 -2.78 11.77
C VAL A 137 -13.98 -3.49 12.52
N ILE A 138 -12.84 -2.83 12.74
CA ILE A 138 -11.73 -3.46 13.47
C ILE A 138 -12.12 -3.75 14.92
N ARG A 139 -12.76 -2.80 15.60
CA ARG A 139 -13.18 -2.99 17.00
C ARG A 139 -14.20 -4.12 17.16
N ASP A 140 -15.19 -4.17 16.27
CA ASP A 140 -16.39 -4.98 16.45
C ASP A 140 -16.24 -6.36 15.79
N ASP A 141 -15.63 -6.43 14.60
CA ASP A 141 -15.47 -7.66 13.80
C ASP A 141 -14.08 -8.29 13.92
N PHE A 142 -13.04 -7.51 14.25
CA PHE A 142 -11.64 -7.97 14.37
C PHE A 142 -11.00 -7.57 15.71
N PRO A 143 -11.64 -7.87 16.87
CA PRO A 143 -11.25 -7.31 18.16
C PRO A 143 -9.81 -7.66 18.57
N GLU A 144 -9.23 -8.75 18.05
CA GLU A 144 -7.83 -9.12 18.29
C GLU A 144 -6.84 -8.09 17.72
N PHE A 145 -7.21 -7.38 16.65
CA PHE A 145 -6.38 -6.37 15.98
C PHE A 145 -6.58 -4.96 16.56
N TYR A 146 -7.65 -4.74 17.32
CA TYR A 146 -8.01 -3.41 17.81
C TYR A 146 -6.93 -2.76 18.71
N PRO A 147 -6.23 -3.49 19.61
CA PRO A 147 -5.15 -2.91 20.40
C PRO A 147 -4.00 -2.35 19.53
N ALA A 148 -3.57 -3.12 18.52
CA ALA A 148 -2.51 -2.69 17.60
C ALA A 148 -3.00 -1.54 16.69
N PHE A 149 -4.27 -1.54 16.30
CA PHE A 149 -4.88 -0.44 15.57
C PHE A 149 -4.80 0.85 16.40
N GLN A 150 -5.26 0.84 17.66
CA GLN A 150 -5.18 2.00 18.55
C GLN A 150 -3.74 2.49 18.78
N GLN A 151 -2.76 1.58 18.79
CA GLN A 151 -1.34 1.95 18.85
C GLN A 151 -0.91 2.67 17.57
N MET A 152 -1.26 2.14 16.40
CA MET A 152 -0.99 2.75 15.10
C MET A 152 -1.62 4.15 15.01
N GLU A 153 -2.86 4.33 15.46
CA GLU A 153 -3.56 5.62 15.44
C GLU A 153 -2.80 6.73 16.15
N LYS A 154 -2.19 6.38 17.29
CA LYS A 154 -1.43 7.29 18.17
C LYS A 154 0.01 7.49 17.69
N SER A 155 0.50 6.63 16.79
CA SER A 155 1.87 6.66 16.31
C SER A 155 2.11 7.85 15.39
N THR A 156 3.28 8.48 15.53
CA THR A 156 3.82 9.43 14.54
C THR A 156 4.58 8.72 13.41
N LYS A 157 4.76 7.40 13.52
CA LYS A 157 5.46 6.56 12.54
C LYS A 157 4.55 5.52 11.92
N ALA A 158 4.64 5.33 10.60
CA ALA A 158 3.94 4.24 9.92
C ALA A 158 4.60 3.78 8.61
N HIS A 159 4.40 2.51 8.25
CA HIS A 159 4.77 1.92 6.97
C HIS A 159 3.73 2.25 5.87
N LEU A 160 3.71 3.52 5.46
CA LEU A 160 2.79 4.00 4.43
C LEU A 160 3.38 3.75 3.05
N PHE A 161 2.72 2.97 2.18
CA PHE A 161 2.88 2.88 0.71
C PHE A 161 2.15 1.65 0.12
N ASN A 162 1.63 0.72 0.93
CA ASN A 162 1.18 -0.59 0.42
C ASN A 162 2.30 -1.35 -0.33
N MET A 163 3.57 -1.10 0.03
CA MET A 163 4.73 -1.78 -0.53
C MET A 163 5.31 -2.77 0.47
N PHE A 164 5.64 -3.97 0.01
CA PHE A 164 6.22 -5.04 0.83
C PHE A 164 6.88 -6.11 -0.04
N ILE A 165 7.71 -6.94 0.59
CA ILE A 165 8.13 -8.25 0.07
C ILE A 165 8.10 -9.23 1.23
N MET A 166 7.40 -10.35 1.12
CA MET A 166 7.19 -11.27 2.23
C MET A 166 7.12 -12.73 1.77
N LYS A 167 7.34 -13.65 2.73
CA LYS A 167 7.14 -15.09 2.54
C LYS A 167 5.67 -15.39 2.22
N ARG A 168 5.41 -16.49 1.51
CA ARG A 168 4.05 -16.87 1.07
C ARG A 168 3.05 -16.97 2.24
N GLU A 169 3.32 -17.78 3.25
CA GLU A 169 2.36 -17.95 4.36
C GLU A 169 2.00 -16.62 5.06
N VAL A 170 2.98 -15.71 5.14
CA VAL A 170 2.86 -14.39 5.77
C VAL A 170 2.03 -13.45 4.89
N PHE A 171 2.19 -13.55 3.57
CA PHE A 171 1.37 -12.84 2.60
C PHE A 171 -0.08 -13.28 2.62
N ASP A 172 -0.33 -14.58 2.67
CA ASP A 172 -1.70 -15.09 2.66
C ASP A 172 -2.45 -14.68 3.94
N ASP A 173 -1.78 -14.67 5.10
CA ASP A 173 -2.35 -14.13 6.36
C ASP A 173 -2.59 -12.61 6.28
N TYR A 174 -1.63 -11.84 5.76
CA TYR A 174 -1.82 -10.40 5.56
C TYR A 174 -2.99 -10.10 4.62
N ALA A 175 -3.05 -10.77 3.47
CA ALA A 175 -4.08 -10.57 2.47
C ALA A 175 -5.47 -10.95 3.02
N SER A 176 -5.56 -12.06 3.76
CA SER A 176 -6.81 -12.46 4.43
C SER A 176 -7.30 -11.40 5.41
N PHE A 177 -6.42 -10.85 6.25
CA PHE A 177 -6.79 -9.77 7.16
C PHE A 177 -7.18 -8.49 6.41
N LEU A 178 -6.33 -8.05 5.48
CA LEU A 178 -6.52 -6.82 4.72
C LEU A 178 -7.86 -6.81 4.00
N PHE A 179 -8.16 -7.85 3.21
CA PHE A 179 -9.41 -7.91 2.45
C PHE A 179 -10.62 -8.23 3.33
N GLY A 180 -10.46 -9.03 4.38
CA GLY A 180 -11.54 -9.26 5.35
C GLY A 180 -12.02 -7.98 6.03
N VAL A 181 -11.08 -7.09 6.40
CA VAL A 181 -11.44 -5.76 6.93
C VAL A 181 -12.06 -4.89 5.85
N LEU A 182 -11.43 -4.77 4.69
CA LEU A 182 -11.88 -3.83 3.66
C LEU A 182 -13.24 -4.20 3.05
N GLU A 183 -13.57 -5.48 2.92
CA GLU A 183 -14.90 -5.94 2.48
C GLU A 183 -16.01 -5.44 3.42
N LYS A 184 -15.80 -5.56 4.74
CA LYS A 184 -16.75 -5.05 5.75
C LYS A 184 -16.80 -3.53 5.83
N VAL A 185 -15.68 -2.84 5.53
CA VAL A 185 -15.68 -1.37 5.45
C VAL A 185 -16.44 -0.91 4.21
N GLU A 186 -16.30 -1.61 3.09
CA GLU A 186 -17.00 -1.30 1.84
C GLU A 186 -18.52 -1.33 2.01
N GLU A 187 -19.05 -2.23 2.83
CA GLU A 187 -20.48 -2.28 3.18
C GLU A 187 -20.98 -1.04 3.95
N LYS A 188 -20.08 -0.30 4.60
CA LYS A 188 -20.40 0.85 5.47
C LYS A 188 -20.07 2.20 4.84
N VAL A 189 -19.46 2.24 3.66
CA VAL A 189 -18.98 3.48 3.03
C VAL A 189 -19.82 3.81 1.80
N ASP A 190 -20.51 4.95 1.84
CA ASP A 190 -21.20 5.51 0.68
C ASP A 190 -20.22 6.29 -0.22
N LEU A 191 -19.77 5.65 -1.29
CA LEU A 191 -18.85 6.25 -2.27
C LEU A 191 -19.42 7.50 -2.97
N SER A 192 -20.75 7.68 -3.02
CA SER A 192 -21.36 8.85 -3.67
C SER A 192 -21.09 10.16 -2.91
N THR A 193 -20.73 10.05 -1.63
CA THR A 193 -20.32 11.18 -0.79
C THR A 193 -18.87 11.61 -1.01
N LEU A 194 -18.08 10.79 -1.71
CA LEU A 194 -16.65 11.01 -1.93
C LEU A 194 -16.38 11.65 -3.28
N SER A 195 -15.29 12.43 -3.37
CA SER A 195 -14.90 13.07 -4.63
C SER A 195 -13.39 13.24 -4.76
N GLY A 196 -12.93 13.40 -6.00
CA GLY A 196 -11.51 13.63 -6.29
C GLY A 196 -10.63 12.50 -5.78
N GLN A 197 -9.63 12.83 -4.96
CA GLN A 197 -8.72 11.83 -4.41
C GLN A 197 -9.40 10.91 -3.39
N ASP A 198 -10.44 11.37 -2.68
CA ASP A 198 -11.08 10.55 -1.65
C ASP A 198 -11.81 9.34 -2.22
N LEU A 199 -12.04 9.27 -3.54
CA LEU A 199 -12.51 8.05 -4.19
C LEU A 199 -11.54 6.87 -3.99
N ARG A 200 -10.25 7.13 -3.79
CA ARG A 200 -9.18 6.15 -3.52
C ARG A 200 -9.17 5.63 -2.07
N VAL A 201 -10.31 5.74 -1.41
CA VAL A 201 -10.49 5.55 0.03
C VAL A 201 -9.85 4.27 0.55
N TYR A 202 -10.07 3.12 -0.09
CA TYR A 202 -9.58 1.84 0.41
C TYR A 202 -8.06 1.71 0.25
N GLY A 203 -7.50 2.26 -0.82
CA GLY A 203 -6.06 2.42 -0.98
C GLY A 203 -5.44 3.23 0.17
N PHE A 204 -6.09 4.31 0.61
CA PHE A 204 -5.62 5.05 1.78
C PHE A 204 -5.81 4.27 3.08
N LEU A 205 -7.00 3.73 3.35
CA LEU A 205 -7.29 2.98 4.58
C LEU A 205 -6.31 1.83 4.80
N SER A 206 -5.99 1.08 3.75
CA SER A 206 -5.05 -0.05 3.80
C SER A 206 -3.65 0.30 4.28
N GLU A 207 -3.17 1.53 4.06
CA GLU A 207 -1.84 1.94 4.56
C GLU A 207 -1.74 1.86 6.10
N ARG A 208 -2.86 1.92 6.81
CA ARG A 208 -2.93 1.78 8.28
C ARG A 208 -3.11 0.33 8.74
N LEU A 209 -3.49 -0.56 7.84
CA LEU A 209 -3.73 -1.97 8.14
C LEU A 209 -2.43 -2.78 8.20
N MET A 210 -1.37 -2.39 7.46
CA MET A 210 -0.07 -3.05 7.51
C MET A 210 0.50 -3.12 8.94
N ASP A 211 0.67 -1.97 9.60
CA ASP A 211 1.23 -1.92 10.96
C ASP A 211 0.30 -2.55 12.00
N THR A 212 -1.01 -2.38 11.82
CA THR A 212 -2.03 -3.01 12.66
C THR A 212 -1.89 -4.53 12.64
N TRP A 213 -1.80 -5.13 11.44
CA TRP A 213 -1.61 -6.56 11.27
C TRP A 213 -0.25 -7.03 11.80
N LEU A 214 0.82 -6.33 11.40
CA LEU A 214 2.20 -6.70 11.73
C LEU A 214 2.43 -6.77 13.24
N TYR A 215 1.94 -5.77 13.98
CA TYR A 215 2.08 -5.74 15.44
C TYR A 215 1.12 -6.68 16.18
N THR A 216 -0.04 -6.99 15.58
CA THR A 216 -0.96 -8.00 16.16
C THR A 216 -0.38 -9.40 16.02
N ARG A 217 0.13 -9.75 14.83
CA ARG A 217 0.66 -11.09 14.53
C ARG A 217 2.09 -11.29 15.04
N GLY A 218 2.87 -10.23 15.19
CA GLY A 218 4.24 -10.30 15.70
C GLY A 218 5.25 -10.84 14.68
N TYR A 219 4.98 -10.74 13.37
CA TYR A 219 5.95 -11.14 12.35
C TYR A 219 7.20 -10.27 12.40
N SER A 220 8.34 -10.91 12.15
CA SER A 220 9.62 -10.20 12.08
C SER A 220 9.73 -9.42 10.77
N PHE A 221 10.27 -8.20 10.82
CA PHE A 221 10.43 -7.39 9.62
C PHE A 221 11.74 -6.64 9.59
N ILE A 222 12.14 -6.24 8.38
CA ILE A 222 13.27 -5.36 8.13
C ILE A 222 12.88 -4.23 7.19
N GLU A 223 13.36 -3.03 7.49
CA GLU A 223 13.13 -1.86 6.65
C GLU A 223 14.22 -1.70 5.58
N ALA A 224 13.79 -1.48 4.35
CA ALA A 224 14.63 -1.17 3.21
C ALA A 224 14.48 0.30 2.78
N PRO A 225 15.58 0.97 2.36
CA PRO A 225 15.51 2.23 1.64
C PRO A 225 14.58 2.17 0.43
N VAL A 226 13.97 3.32 0.10
CA VAL A 226 13.16 3.45 -1.13
C VAL A 226 14.00 4.08 -2.23
N VAL A 227 14.04 3.41 -3.38
CA VAL A 227 14.53 3.94 -4.65
C VAL A 227 13.34 4.59 -5.36
N SER A 228 13.40 5.90 -5.60
CA SER A 228 12.32 6.66 -6.22
C SER A 228 12.80 7.21 -7.55
N LEU A 229 12.23 6.77 -8.66
CA LEU A 229 12.69 7.17 -10.01
C LEU A 229 12.38 8.63 -10.33
N GLU A 230 11.43 9.22 -9.61
CA GLU A 230 11.07 10.63 -9.72
C GLU A 230 11.57 11.42 -8.51
N LYS A 231 12.02 12.66 -8.74
CA LYS A 231 12.37 13.61 -7.68
C LYS A 231 11.09 14.13 -7.04
N THR A 232 11.07 14.16 -5.70
CA THR A 232 9.95 14.75 -4.94
C THR A 232 10.23 16.22 -4.66
N ASN A 233 9.27 17.11 -4.94
CA ASN A 233 9.34 18.50 -4.50
C ASN A 233 8.98 18.60 -3.01
N TRP A 234 9.99 18.55 -2.14
CA TRP A 234 9.79 18.56 -0.69
C TRP A 234 9.21 19.87 -0.14
N ILE A 235 9.46 21.00 -0.82
CA ILE A 235 8.89 22.30 -0.43
C ILE A 235 7.37 22.26 -0.64
N ASP A 236 6.89 21.94 -1.85
CA ASP A 236 5.45 21.84 -2.11
C ASP A 236 4.80 20.81 -1.17
N LYS A 237 5.43 19.64 -0.97
CA LYS A 237 4.91 18.61 -0.04
C LYS A 237 4.73 19.15 1.38
N GLY A 238 5.75 19.82 1.90
CA GLY A 238 5.75 20.37 3.26
C GLY A 238 4.70 21.47 3.43
N THR A 239 4.61 22.39 2.46
CA THR A 239 3.65 23.50 2.50
C THR A 239 2.21 22.99 2.43
N GLN A 240 1.92 22.01 1.56
CA GLN A 240 0.57 21.42 1.51
C GLN A 240 0.23 20.67 2.81
N PHE A 241 1.19 19.97 3.41
CA PHE A 241 0.98 19.27 4.68
C PHE A 241 0.65 20.25 5.82
N LEU A 242 1.45 21.31 6.00
CA LEU A 242 1.18 22.35 7.00
C LEU A 242 -0.16 23.04 6.75
N LYS A 243 -0.48 23.32 5.49
CA LYS A 243 -1.75 23.94 5.10
C LYS A 243 -2.95 23.08 5.50
N ARG A 244 -2.89 21.76 5.30
CA ARG A 244 -3.98 20.85 5.74
C ARG A 244 -4.13 20.81 7.25
N LYS A 245 -3.00 20.82 7.98
CA LYS A 245 -3.00 20.78 9.44
C LYS A 245 -3.60 22.04 10.07
N PHE A 246 -3.26 23.22 9.56
CA PHE A 246 -3.65 24.50 10.17
C PHE A 246 -4.82 25.21 9.48
N PHE A 247 -5.18 24.82 8.25
CA PHE A 247 -6.26 25.42 7.45
C PHE A 247 -7.16 24.35 6.80
N PRO A 248 -8.02 23.66 7.60
CA PRO A 248 -8.79 22.49 7.15
C PRO A 248 -9.79 22.76 6.01
N ASN A 249 -10.19 24.02 5.78
CA ASN A 249 -11.14 24.42 4.73
C ASN A 249 -10.48 24.83 3.40
N SER A 250 -9.17 24.65 3.25
CA SER A 250 -8.46 25.03 2.03
C SER A 250 -8.48 23.93 0.96
N LYS A 251 -8.39 24.28 -0.33
CA LYS A 251 -8.36 23.29 -1.44
C LYS A 251 -7.33 22.18 -1.14
N LYS A 252 -7.82 20.95 -0.97
CA LYS A 252 -7.03 19.78 -0.57
C LYS A 252 -6.19 19.28 -1.74
N LYS A 253 -4.88 19.54 -1.72
CA LYS A 253 -3.88 18.80 -2.53
C LYS A 253 -3.17 17.82 -1.60
N VAL A 254 -3.61 16.58 -1.61
CA VAL A 254 -3.22 15.58 -0.59
C VAL A 254 -1.97 14.81 -1.00
N HIS A 255 -1.83 14.51 -2.30
CA HIS A 255 -0.71 13.76 -2.87
C HIS A 255 -0.40 14.21 -4.31
N PHE A 256 0.87 14.05 -4.72
CA PHE A 256 1.43 14.43 -6.01
C PHE A 256 0.81 13.68 -7.19
#